data_AF-A0A5N5QFY1-F1
#
_entry.id   AF-A0A5N5QFY1-F1
#
_cell.length_a   1.000
_cell.length_b   1.000
_cell.length_c   1.000
_cell.angle_alpha   90.00
_cell.angle_beta   90.00
_cell.angle_gamma   90.00
#
_symmetry.space_group_name_H-M   'P 1'
#
loop_
_entity.id
_entity.type
_entity.pdbx_description
1 polymer ?
#
loop_
_entity_poly.entity_id
_entity_poly.type
_entity_poly.pdbx_seq_one_letter_code
_entity_poly.pdbx_strand_id
1 'polypeptide(L)'
;MSFRFHRSIPNLSIFHNARSAHSERILQLLRSSLSNPYAPPRRIAAAGAKAEISGTSTIKKLLQRPLEFNLDVSTAPPTPDQYQTMLDYLRTQQLTQSFFTGPSSLARFLVKHAQPVSSTEELSELASKNPSSVRWPVVVHWDNGLVAIEREDEVNNILEVIYEEANGGVSVQQQDWLT
;
A
#
# COMPACT_ATOMS: atom_id res chain seq x y z
N MET A 1 5.09 25.23 24.94
CA MET A 1 5.09 25.37 23.47
C MET A 1 4.58 24.07 22.87
N SER A 2 3.50 24.08 22.10
CA SER A 2 2.99 22.87 21.44
C SER A 2 3.76 22.65 20.15
N PHE A 3 4.63 21.65 20.11
CA PHE A 3 5.18 21.14 18.86
C PHE A 3 4.06 20.37 18.16
N ARG A 4 3.53 20.94 17.09
CA ARG A 4 2.67 20.21 16.16
C ARG A 4 3.60 19.57 15.15
N PHE A 5 3.79 18.27 15.22
CA PHE A 5 4.47 17.54 14.14
C PHE A 5 3.64 17.73 12.88
N HIS A 6 4.23 18.34 11.86
CA HIS A 6 3.61 18.44 10.54
C HIS A 6 3.58 17.01 10.01
N ARG A 7 2.39 16.45 9.81
CA ARG A 7 2.25 15.15 9.17
C ARG A 7 2.78 15.29 7.74
N SER A 8 3.75 14.47 7.37
CA SER A 8 4.20 14.37 5.99
C SER A 8 3.05 13.83 5.14
N ILE A 9 2.83 14.42 3.97
CA ILE A 9 1.92 13.84 2.98
C ILE A 9 2.60 12.56 2.48
N PRO A 10 2.00 11.38 2.66
CA PRO A 10 2.64 10.13 2.29
C PRO A 10 2.78 10.01 0.77
N ASN A 11 3.92 9.46 0.34
CA ASN A 11 4.26 9.21 -1.05
C ASN A 11 3.90 7.78 -1.42
N LEU A 12 2.94 7.66 -2.34
CA LEU A 12 2.44 6.39 -2.85
C LEU A 12 2.70 6.30 -4.34
N SER A 13 3.39 5.25 -4.78
CA SER A 13 3.56 4.95 -6.20
C SER A 13 2.75 3.74 -6.59
N ILE A 14 2.07 3.81 -7.73
CA ILE A 14 1.45 2.67 -8.39
C ILE A 14 2.14 2.39 -9.72
N PHE A 15 2.68 1.20 -9.85
CA PHE A 15 3.17 0.63 -11.09
C PHE A 15 2.07 -0.23 -11.68
N HIS A 16 1.52 0.22 -12.81
CA HIS A 16 0.27 -0.30 -13.34
C HIS A 16 0.43 -0.65 -14.82
N ASN A 17 -0.32 -1.66 -15.29
CA ASN A 17 -0.30 -2.07 -16.68
C ASN A 17 -1.69 -1.88 -17.28
N ALA A 18 -1.82 -0.99 -18.27
CA ALA A 18 -3.09 -0.69 -18.94
C ALA A 18 -3.75 -1.91 -19.62
N ARG A 19 -3.00 -3.00 -19.85
CA ARG A 19 -3.54 -4.24 -20.42
C ARG A 19 -4.22 -5.14 -19.38
N SER A 20 -4.16 -4.78 -18.09
CA SER A 20 -4.74 -5.55 -16.99
C SER A 20 -5.96 -4.82 -16.42
N ALA A 21 -7.16 -5.39 -16.62
CA ALA A 21 -8.40 -4.86 -16.04
C ALA A 21 -8.34 -4.74 -14.51
N HIS A 22 -7.57 -5.62 -13.86
CA HIS A 22 -7.34 -5.56 -12.41
C HIS A 22 -6.51 -4.34 -12.00
N SER A 23 -5.51 -4.00 -12.81
CA SER A 23 -4.67 -2.82 -12.61
C SER A 23 -5.46 -1.52 -12.72
N GLU A 24 -6.43 -1.46 -13.62
CA GLU A 24 -7.31 -0.29 -13.78
C GLU A 24 -8.25 -0.11 -12.59
N ARG A 25 -8.82 -1.20 -12.06
CA ARG A 25 -9.69 -1.16 -10.87
C ARG A 25 -8.97 -0.59 -9.66
N ILE A 26 -7.76 -1.06 -9.38
CA ILE A 26 -6.96 -0.58 -8.24
C ILE A 26 -6.57 0.88 -8.42
N LEU A 27 -6.16 1.28 -9.63
CA LEU A 27 -5.87 2.69 -9.93
C LEU A 27 -7.11 3.58 -9.72
N GLN A 28 -8.28 3.11 -10.15
CA GLN A 28 -9.54 3.80 -9.94
C GLN A 28 -9.89 3.90 -8.45
N LEU A 29 -9.63 2.85 -7.67
CA LEU A 29 -9.79 2.85 -6.22
C LEU A 29 -8.89 3.90 -5.56
N LEU A 30 -7.61 3.96 -5.91
CA LEU A 30 -6.67 4.98 -5.39
C LEU A 30 -7.12 6.39 -5.76
N ARG A 31 -7.51 6.63 -7.01
CA ARG A 31 -8.03 7.93 -7.45
C ARG A 31 -9.33 8.30 -6.72
N SER A 32 -10.24 7.35 -6.54
CA SER A 32 -11.49 7.58 -5.81
C SER A 32 -11.23 7.91 -4.35
N SER A 33 -10.17 7.37 -3.76
CA SER A 33 -9.77 7.63 -2.38
C SER A 33 -9.21 9.05 -2.18
N LEU A 34 -8.66 9.65 -3.25
CA LEU A 34 -8.21 11.05 -3.27
C LEU A 34 -9.34 12.05 -3.48
N SER A 35 -10.41 11.66 -4.18
CA SER A 35 -11.52 12.57 -4.53
C SER A 35 -12.72 12.44 -3.61
N ASN A 36 -12.99 11.22 -3.13
CA ASN A 36 -14.20 10.88 -2.39
C ASN A 36 -13.85 10.59 -0.93
N PRO A 37 -14.81 10.74 -0.01
CA PRO A 37 -14.59 10.35 1.37
C PRO A 37 -14.32 8.86 1.47
N TYR A 38 -13.15 8.49 1.97
CA TYR A 38 -12.77 7.10 2.13
C TYR A 38 -13.42 6.51 3.37
N ALA A 39 -14.07 5.37 3.17
CA ALA A 39 -14.71 4.62 4.23
C ALA A 39 -13.91 3.32 4.42
N PRO A 40 -13.06 3.19 5.45
CA PRO A 40 -12.21 2.03 5.61
C PRO A 40 -13.07 0.77 5.80
N PRO A 41 -12.98 -0.24 4.92
CA PRO A 41 -13.90 -1.38 4.91
C PRO A 41 -13.89 -2.14 6.25
N ARG A 42 -12.70 -2.26 6.86
CA ARG A 42 -12.52 -2.89 8.18
C ARG A 42 -13.20 -2.10 9.31
N ARG A 43 -13.18 -0.77 9.25
CA ARG A 43 -13.87 0.08 10.24
C ARG A 43 -15.37 0.13 10.03
N ILE A 44 -15.86 0.07 8.79
CA ILE A 44 -17.31 -0.08 8.54
C ILE A 44 -17.79 -1.42 9.09
N ALA A 45 -17.06 -2.52 8.84
CA ALA A 45 -17.39 -3.83 9.38
C ALA A 45 -17.37 -3.83 10.92
N ALA A 46 -16.36 -3.20 11.55
CA ALA A 46 -16.28 -3.06 13.00
C ALA A 46 -17.35 -2.11 13.58
N ALA A 47 -17.72 -1.05 12.87
CA ALA A 47 -18.76 -0.11 13.28
C ALA A 47 -20.17 -0.72 13.15
N GLY A 48 -20.42 -1.53 12.11
CA GLY A 48 -21.67 -2.27 11.95
C GLY A 48 -21.95 -3.23 13.11
N ALA A 49 -20.91 -3.77 13.74
CA ALA A 49 -21.02 -4.59 14.95
C ALA A 49 -21.21 -3.79 16.26
N LYS A 50 -21.04 -2.47 16.24
CA LYS A 50 -21.10 -1.58 17.43
C LYS A 50 -22.18 -0.49 17.36
N ALA A 51 -23.02 -0.49 16.32
CA ALA A 51 -23.93 0.61 15.98
C ALA A 51 -25.30 0.61 16.68
N GLU A 52 -25.53 -0.17 17.75
CA GLU A 52 -26.83 -0.13 18.45
C GLU A 52 -26.88 0.81 19.67
N ILE A 53 -25.76 1.33 20.18
CA ILE A 53 -25.79 2.16 21.38
C ILE A 53 -24.73 3.26 21.30
N SER A 54 -25.16 4.50 21.03
CA SER A 54 -24.40 5.76 21.13
C SER A 54 -23.82 6.36 19.84
N GLY A 55 -24.54 7.33 19.28
CA GLY A 55 -23.96 8.56 18.74
C GLY A 55 -23.57 8.60 17.26
N THR A 56 -24.48 9.10 16.42
CA THR A 56 -24.35 9.45 14.99
C THR A 56 -23.29 10.51 14.62
N SER A 57 -22.36 10.85 15.52
CA SER A 57 -21.33 11.88 15.31
C SER A 57 -19.96 11.31 14.90
N THR A 58 -19.63 10.08 15.31
CA THR A 58 -18.31 9.48 15.03
C THR A 58 -18.21 8.97 13.60
N ILE A 59 -19.28 8.36 13.07
CA ILE A 59 -19.33 7.88 11.67
C ILE A 59 -19.29 9.06 10.69
N LYS A 60 -19.95 10.19 11.00
CA LYS A 60 -19.82 11.40 10.18
C LYS A 60 -18.37 11.88 10.15
N LYS A 61 -17.69 12.01 11.30
CA LYS A 61 -16.27 12.42 11.36
C LYS A 61 -15.35 11.50 10.54
N LEU A 62 -15.60 10.19 10.56
CA LEU A 62 -14.82 9.21 9.82
C LEU A 62 -15.00 9.32 8.29
N LEU A 63 -16.12 9.86 7.82
CA LEU A 63 -16.49 9.98 6.40
C LEU A 63 -16.28 11.39 5.83
N GLN A 64 -15.49 12.28 6.46
CA GLN A 64 -15.49 13.71 6.06
C GLN A 64 -14.39 14.14 5.13
N ARG A 65 -13.31 13.37 4.98
CA ARG A 65 -12.16 13.83 4.19
C ARG A 65 -11.67 12.74 3.24
N PRO A 66 -11.46 13.09 1.96
CA PRO A 66 -10.62 12.28 1.10
C PRO A 66 -9.25 12.07 1.75
N LEU A 67 -8.56 10.98 1.42
CA LEU A 67 -7.20 10.84 1.90
C LEU A 67 -6.31 11.84 1.17
N GLU A 68 -5.37 12.43 1.89
CA GLU A 68 -4.29 13.22 1.31
C GLU A 68 -3.05 12.33 1.21
N PHE A 69 -2.69 11.96 -0.01
CA PHE A 69 -1.41 11.31 -0.32
C PHE A 69 -0.97 11.72 -1.72
N ASN A 70 0.33 11.73 -1.96
CA ASN A 70 0.90 11.98 -3.26
C ASN A 70 0.88 10.67 -4.06
N LEU A 71 0.05 10.60 -5.10
CA LEU A 71 -0.09 9.41 -5.96
C LEU A 71 0.74 9.58 -7.24
N ASP A 72 1.85 8.86 -7.33
CA ASP A 72 2.63 8.72 -8.56
C ASP A 72 2.12 7.52 -9.37
N VAL A 73 1.73 7.76 -10.62
CA VAL A 73 1.19 6.71 -11.51
C VAL A 73 2.22 6.42 -12.60
N SER A 74 2.87 5.27 -12.51
CA SER A 74 3.81 4.80 -13.52
C SER A 74 3.20 3.66 -14.34
N THR A 75 3.25 3.80 -15.66
CA THR A 75 2.93 2.74 -16.62
C THR A 75 4.15 1.91 -17.02
N ALA A 76 5.35 2.39 -16.67
CA ALA A 76 6.61 1.72 -16.90
C ALA A 76 6.91 0.75 -15.75
N PRO A 77 7.72 -0.29 -16.00
CA PRO A 77 8.22 -1.13 -14.93
C PRO A 77 9.08 -0.36 -13.93
N PRO A 78 9.02 -0.76 -12.64
CA PRO A 78 9.95 -0.26 -11.64
C PRO A 78 11.41 -0.41 -12.10
N THR A 79 12.24 0.55 -11.75
CA THR A 79 13.69 0.45 -11.98
C THR A 79 14.31 -0.62 -11.07
N PRO A 80 15.52 -1.12 -11.38
CA PRO A 80 16.21 -2.10 -10.54
C PRO A 80 16.37 -1.66 -9.07
N ASP A 81 16.67 -0.38 -8.83
CA ASP A 81 16.78 0.21 -7.50
C ASP A 81 15.42 0.24 -6.76
N GLN A 82 14.34 0.51 -7.49
CA GLN A 82 12.99 0.47 -6.94
C GLN A 82 12.61 -0.96 -6.56
N TYR A 83 12.94 -1.96 -7.40
CA TYR A 83 12.74 -3.37 -7.04
C TYR A 83 13.53 -3.78 -5.81
N GLN A 84 14.79 -3.33 -5.69
CA GLN A 84 15.60 -3.63 -4.51
C GLN A 84 14.95 -3.08 -3.24
N THR A 85 14.51 -1.82 -3.28
CA THR A 85 13.82 -1.17 -2.17
C THR A 85 12.51 -1.89 -1.83
N MET A 86 11.71 -2.26 -2.84
CA MET A 86 10.47 -3.01 -2.62
C MET A 86 10.72 -4.40 -1.99
N LEU A 87 11.77 -5.10 -2.40
CA LEU A 87 12.14 -6.39 -1.81
C LEU A 87 12.57 -6.24 -0.34
N ASP A 88 13.27 -5.15 -0.02
CA ASP A 88 13.64 -4.84 1.36
C ASP A 88 12.41 -4.53 2.23
N TYR A 89 11.47 -3.75 1.69
CA TYR A 89 10.18 -3.50 2.33
C TYR A 89 9.37 -4.77 2.55
N LEU A 90 9.27 -5.66 1.55
CA LEU A 90 8.58 -6.94 1.72
C LEU A 90 9.24 -7.81 2.79
N ARG A 91 10.58 -7.80 2.88
CA ARG A 91 11.31 -8.50 3.95
C ARG A 91 10.97 -7.91 5.32
N THR A 92 11.00 -6.59 5.46
CA THR A 92 10.68 -5.89 6.70
C THR A 92 9.21 -6.07 7.10
N GLN A 93 8.32 -6.08 6.12
CA GLN A 93 6.88 -6.29 6.30
C GLN A 93 6.59 -7.74 6.75
N GLN A 94 7.30 -8.74 6.24
CA GLN A 94 7.21 -10.11 6.74
C GLN A 94 7.66 -10.24 8.20
N LEU A 95 8.68 -9.49 8.61
CA LEU A 95 9.18 -9.51 10.00
C LEU A 95 8.22 -8.79 10.98
N THR A 96 7.49 -7.78 10.52
CA THR A 96 6.64 -6.94 11.36
C THR A 96 5.16 -7.34 11.34
N GLN A 97 4.69 -7.96 10.25
CA GLN A 97 3.30 -8.37 10.07
C GLN A 97 3.22 -9.89 9.90
N SER A 98 2.78 -10.59 10.95
CA SER A 98 2.57 -12.06 11.00
C SER A 98 1.51 -12.59 10.02
N PHE A 99 0.97 -11.75 9.15
CA PHE A 99 -0.13 -12.04 8.22
C PHE A 99 0.35 -12.45 6.81
N PHE A 100 1.64 -12.30 6.50
CA PHE A 100 2.20 -12.75 5.22
C PHE A 100 2.53 -14.25 5.25
N THR A 101 1.54 -15.11 5.02
CA THR A 101 1.72 -16.57 4.83
C THR A 101 2.13 -16.90 3.39
N GLY A 102 3.10 -16.19 2.82
CA GLY A 102 3.50 -16.40 1.43
C GLY A 102 4.91 -17.00 1.27
N PRO A 103 5.24 -17.48 0.06
CA PRO A 103 6.37 -18.36 -0.19
C PRO A 103 7.74 -17.75 0.17
N SER A 104 8.70 -18.58 0.60
CA SER A 104 10.05 -18.20 1.07
C SER A 104 10.96 -17.46 0.05
N SER A 105 10.48 -17.11 -1.14
CA SER A 105 11.25 -16.35 -2.13
C SER A 105 10.46 -15.14 -2.59
N LEU A 106 10.90 -13.95 -2.13
CA LEU A 106 10.29 -12.65 -2.41
C LEU A 106 10.16 -12.36 -3.92
N ALA A 107 11.10 -12.86 -4.72
CA ALA A 107 11.05 -12.79 -6.18
C ALA A 107 9.83 -13.51 -6.80
N ARG A 108 9.36 -14.61 -6.18
CA ARG A 108 8.15 -15.32 -6.64
C ARG A 108 6.85 -14.55 -6.42
N PHE A 109 6.87 -13.55 -5.55
CA PHE A 109 5.71 -12.66 -5.41
C PHE A 109 5.60 -11.68 -6.56
N LEU A 110 6.72 -11.29 -7.18
CA LEU A 110 6.69 -10.35 -8.29
C LEU A 110 6.55 -11.04 -9.65
N VAL A 111 6.88 -12.33 -9.77
CA VAL A 111 6.78 -13.07 -11.05
C VAL A 111 5.64 -14.10 -10.99
N LYS A 112 4.78 -14.15 -12.01
CA LYS A 112 3.65 -15.09 -12.13
C LYS A 112 4.11 -16.52 -12.39
N HIS A 113 5.14 -16.67 -13.21
CA HIS A 113 5.78 -17.94 -13.50
C HIS A 113 7.08 -18.01 -12.70
N ALA A 114 7.39 -19.15 -12.07
CA ALA A 114 8.58 -19.32 -11.24
C ALA A 114 9.90 -19.32 -12.05
N GLN A 115 10.08 -18.36 -12.96
CA GLN A 115 11.37 -18.08 -13.58
C GLN A 115 12.35 -17.69 -12.47
N PRO A 116 13.54 -18.32 -12.45
CA PRO A 116 14.59 -17.94 -11.53
C PRO A 116 15.16 -16.59 -11.98
N VAL A 117 14.56 -15.50 -11.52
CA VAL A 117 15.17 -14.17 -11.59
C VAL A 117 16.04 -14.01 -10.35
N SER A 118 17.34 -13.91 -10.56
CA SER A 118 18.31 -13.85 -9.46
C SER A 118 18.75 -12.41 -9.17
N SER A 119 18.56 -11.51 -10.14
CA SER A 119 18.88 -10.08 -10.04
C SER A 119 17.65 -9.18 -10.22
N THR A 120 17.68 -8.00 -9.60
CA THR A 120 16.66 -6.94 -9.80
C THR A 120 16.73 -6.33 -11.21
N GLU A 121 17.90 -6.37 -11.84
CA GLU A 121 18.10 -5.96 -13.24
C GLU A 121 17.35 -6.90 -14.19
N GLU A 122 17.49 -8.22 -13.99
CA GLU A 122 16.76 -9.23 -14.75
C GLU A 122 15.25 -9.10 -14.55
N LEU A 123 14.80 -8.73 -13.35
CA LEU A 123 13.39 -8.44 -13.06
C LEU A 123 12.88 -7.25 -13.87
N SER A 124 13.64 -6.16 -13.92
CA SER A 124 13.30 -4.95 -14.68
C SER A 124 13.29 -5.23 -16.19
N GLU A 125 14.28 -5.95 -16.70
CA GLU A 125 14.33 -6.37 -18.10
C GLU A 125 13.19 -7.33 -18.45
N LEU A 126 12.90 -8.30 -17.58
CA LEU A 126 11.80 -9.24 -17.77
C LEU A 126 10.45 -8.52 -17.78
N ALA A 127 10.25 -7.57 -16.87
CA ALA A 127 9.05 -6.75 -16.82
C ALA A 127 8.88 -5.90 -18.08
N SER A 128 9.98 -5.38 -18.63
CA SER A 128 10.00 -4.59 -19.87
C SER A 128 9.73 -5.45 -21.10
N LYS A 129 10.36 -6.63 -21.17
CA LYS A 129 10.28 -7.54 -22.32
C LYS A 129 8.98 -8.33 -22.36
N ASN A 130 8.52 -8.79 -21.19
CA ASN A 130 7.31 -9.59 -21.02
C ASN A 130 6.50 -9.08 -19.81
N PRO A 131 5.71 -8.01 -19.98
CA PRO A 131 4.92 -7.44 -18.89
C PRO A 131 3.94 -8.42 -18.24
N SER A 132 3.49 -9.43 -18.98
CA SER A 132 2.58 -10.49 -18.47
C SER A 132 3.26 -11.48 -17.53
N SER A 133 4.60 -11.58 -17.54
CA SER A 133 5.34 -12.47 -16.65
C SER A 133 5.42 -11.94 -15.23
N VAL A 134 5.27 -10.63 -15.04
CA VAL A 134 5.34 -9.94 -13.74
C VAL A 134 3.92 -9.69 -13.22
N ARG A 135 3.76 -9.63 -11.89
CA ARG A 135 2.50 -9.31 -11.23
C ARG A 135 2.31 -7.80 -11.21
N TRP A 136 1.11 -7.37 -11.62
CA TRP A 136 0.70 -5.98 -11.66
C TRP A 136 -0.76 -5.88 -11.20
N PRO A 137 -1.18 -4.77 -10.58
CA PRO A 137 -0.37 -3.60 -10.23
C PRO A 137 0.48 -3.86 -8.98
N VAL A 138 1.55 -3.09 -8.84
CA VAL A 138 2.31 -2.98 -7.60
C VAL A 138 2.07 -1.59 -7.03
N VAL A 139 1.59 -1.52 -5.78
CA VAL A 139 1.44 -0.27 -5.04
C VAL A 139 2.48 -0.24 -3.94
N VAL A 140 3.23 0.86 -3.84
CA VAL A 140 4.31 1.04 -2.88
C VAL A 140 4.04 2.29 -2.08
N HIS A 141 4.06 2.16 -0.76
CA HIS A 141 4.10 3.27 0.18
C HIS A 141 5.54 3.46 0.64
N TRP A 142 6.20 4.53 0.17
CA TRP A 142 7.62 4.75 0.41
C TRP A 142 7.93 5.17 1.85
N ASP A 143 7.07 5.98 2.50
CA ASP A 143 7.35 6.43 3.86
C ASP A 143 7.17 5.33 4.92
N ASN A 144 6.16 4.46 4.76
CA ASN A 144 5.88 3.37 5.71
C ASN A 144 6.51 2.02 5.30
N GLY A 145 7.15 1.95 4.14
CA GLY A 145 7.75 0.71 3.63
C GLY A 145 6.73 -0.41 3.39
N LEU A 146 5.53 -0.08 2.93
CA LEU A 146 4.47 -1.07 2.64
C LEU A 146 4.40 -1.32 1.14
N VAL A 147 4.27 -2.60 0.75
CA VAL A 147 4.14 -3.00 -0.65
C VAL A 147 2.93 -3.90 -0.81
N ALA A 148 2.04 -3.54 -1.73
CA ALA A 148 0.90 -4.35 -2.13
C ALA A 148 1.09 -4.85 -3.56
N ILE A 149 0.91 -6.16 -3.76
CA ILE A 149 1.15 -6.81 -5.07
C ILE A 149 -0.14 -7.48 -5.53
N GLU A 150 -0.76 -6.94 -6.57
CA GLU A 150 -1.96 -7.49 -7.23
C GLU A 150 -3.18 -7.71 -6.30
N ARG A 151 -3.10 -7.46 -4.99
CA ARG A 151 -4.17 -7.73 -4.02
C ARG A 151 -4.84 -6.44 -3.57
N GLU A 152 -6.15 -6.37 -3.76
CA GLU A 152 -6.97 -5.22 -3.33
C GLU A 152 -7.00 -5.09 -1.80
N ASP A 153 -7.02 -6.21 -1.08
CA ASP A 153 -7.00 -6.21 0.40
C ASP A 153 -5.76 -5.51 0.97
N GLU A 154 -4.60 -5.69 0.31
CA GLU A 154 -3.35 -5.04 0.72
C GLU A 154 -3.36 -3.55 0.41
N VAL A 155 -3.94 -3.15 -0.72
CA VAL A 155 -4.12 -1.74 -1.06
C VAL A 155 -5.04 -1.06 -0.05
N ASN A 156 -6.15 -1.71 0.30
CA ASN A 156 -7.07 -1.21 1.33
C ASN A 156 -6.39 -1.06 2.69
N ASN A 157 -5.48 -1.97 3.05
CA ASN A 157 -4.67 -1.87 4.26
C ASN A 157 -3.72 -0.65 4.22
N ILE A 158 -3.03 -0.42 3.09
CA ILE A 158 -2.17 0.77 2.93
C ILE A 158 -2.99 2.05 3.07
N LEU A 159 -4.17 2.12 2.44
CA LEU A 159 -5.08 3.26 2.58
C LEU A 159 -5.60 3.41 4.01
N GLU A 160 -5.84 2.30 4.72
CA GLU A 160 -6.23 2.34 6.13
C GLU A 160 -5.11 2.93 7.00
N VAL A 161 -3.84 2.56 6.77
CA VAL A 161 -2.69 3.17 7.45
C VAL A 161 -2.64 4.68 7.19
N ILE A 162 -2.73 5.11 5.92
CA ILE A 162 -2.75 6.55 5.57
C ILE A 162 -3.92 7.26 6.26
N TYR A 163 -5.08 6.61 6.31
CA TYR A 163 -6.26 7.15 6.98
C TYR A 163 -6.05 7.29 8.49
N GLU A 164 -5.42 6.31 9.14
CA GLU A 164 -5.11 6.37 10.56
C GLU A 164 -4.11 7.48 10.85
N GLU A 165 -3.03 7.56 10.07
CA GLU A 165 -2.05 8.64 10.17
C GLU A 165 -2.70 10.01 9.95
N ALA A 166 -3.63 10.13 9.00
CA ALA A 166 -4.43 11.34 8.74
C ALA A 166 -5.46 11.65 9.84
N ASN A 167 -5.81 10.70 10.70
CA ASN A 167 -6.73 10.89 11.83
C ASN A 167 -6.06 10.90 13.21
N GLY A 168 -4.73 10.82 13.26
CA GLY A 168 -3.96 10.85 14.52
C GLY A 168 -3.89 9.49 15.21
N GLY A 169 -4.11 8.41 14.45
CA GLY A 169 -3.70 7.07 14.85
C GLY A 169 -2.19 7.04 15.01
N VAL A 170 -1.74 6.46 16.11
CA VAL A 170 -0.32 6.24 16.40
C VAL A 170 0.17 5.20 15.39
N SER A 171 0.78 5.63 14.28
CA SER A 171 1.72 4.75 13.59
C SER A 171 2.79 4.39 14.62
N VAL A 172 3.12 3.09 14.70
CA VAL A 172 4.13 2.57 15.63
C VAL A 172 5.45 3.24 15.28
N GLN A 173 5.65 4.39 15.92
CA GLN A 173 6.84 5.18 15.82
C GLN A 173 7.92 4.34 16.48
N GLN A 174 8.80 3.82 15.63
CA GLN A 174 10.01 3.09 15.94
C GLN A 174 10.56 3.52 17.31
N GLN A 175 10.23 2.70 18.32
CA GLN A 175 10.53 2.97 19.71
C GLN A 175 12.02 2.77 19.96
N ASP A 176 12.61 3.80 20.55
CA ASP A 176 13.76 3.74 21.47
C ASP A 176 15.13 3.37 20.87
N TRP A 177 15.77 4.35 20.23
CA TRP A 177 17.21 4.52 20.46
C TRP A 177 17.36 5.39 21.71
N LEU A 178 17.47 4.77 22.88
CA LEU A 178 18.07 5.37 24.08
C LEU A 178 18.30 4.25 25.11
N THR A 179 19.41 3.55 24.98
CA THR A 179 20.30 3.18 26.10
C THR A 179 21.71 3.02 25.55
#